data_AF-A0A7R9QW95-F1
#
_entry.id   AF-A0A7R9QW95-F1
#
_cell.length_a   1.000
_cell.length_b   1.000
_cell.length_c   1.000
_cell.angle_alpha   90.00
_cell.angle_beta   90.00
_cell.angle_gamma   90.00
#
_symmetry.space_group_name_H-M   'P 1'
#
loop_
_entity.id
_entity.type
_entity.pdbx_description
1 polymer ?
#
loop_
_entity_poly.entity_id
_entity_poly.type
_entity_poly.pdbx_seq_one_letter_code
_entity_poly.pdbx_strand_id
1 'polypeptide(L)'
;MTESIERATDVIQSVSLSWYNIHVMTKPHKPLISFTKTIRTPKEILRNVSGEVKAGQLLAIMGSSGAGKTTLLNVLTARNLSRMTVKGVVLINGQA
;
A
#
# COMPACT_ATOMS: atom_id res chain seq x y z
N MET A 1 -4.19 -39.41 -9.57
CA MET A 1 -5.30 -38.44 -9.37
C MET A 1 -5.12 -37.63 -8.08
N THR A 2 -4.66 -38.25 -6.99
CA THR A 2 -4.30 -37.58 -5.73
C THR A 2 -3.07 -36.68 -5.83
N GLU A 3 -2.01 -37.09 -6.53
CA GLU A 3 -0.80 -36.26 -6.76
C GLU A 3 -1.07 -34.94 -7.51
N SER A 4 -2.10 -34.91 -8.37
CA SER A 4 -2.49 -33.71 -9.11
C SER A 4 -3.16 -32.67 -8.21
N ILE A 5 -3.83 -33.11 -7.15
CA ILE A 5 -4.46 -32.23 -6.15
C ILE A 5 -3.40 -31.70 -5.18
N GLU A 6 -2.44 -32.54 -4.77
CA GLU A 6 -1.32 -32.13 -3.91
C GLU A 6 -0.43 -31.07 -4.56
N ARG A 7 -0.09 -31.25 -5.84
CA ARG A 7 0.63 -30.23 -6.62
C ARG A 7 -0.16 -28.93 -6.79
N ALA A 8 -1.48 -29.02 -6.94
CA ALA A 8 -2.33 -27.83 -7.00
C ALA A 8 -2.35 -27.10 -5.65
N THR A 9 -2.35 -27.83 -4.53
CA THR A 9 -2.23 -27.22 -3.19
C THR A 9 -0.84 -26.64 -2.93
N ASP A 10 0.25 -27.26 -3.39
CA ASP A 10 1.61 -26.70 -3.27
C ASP A 10 1.80 -25.40 -4.07
N VAL A 11 1.17 -25.28 -5.24
CA VAL A 11 1.18 -24.04 -6.04
C VAL A 11 0.34 -22.94 -5.38
N ILE A 12 -0.73 -23.30 -4.69
CA ILE A 12 -1.57 -22.36 -3.92
C ILE A 12 -0.88 -21.97 -2.58
N GLN A 13 0.07 -22.76 -2.09
CA GLN A 13 0.69 -22.59 -0.78
C GLN A 13 1.74 -21.47 -0.64
N SER A 14 2.10 -20.73 -1.70
CA SER A 14 3.07 -19.63 -1.55
C SER A 14 2.65 -18.29 -2.15
N VAL A 15 1.34 -17.99 -2.18
CA VAL A 15 0.92 -16.62 -2.49
C VAL A 15 1.09 -15.74 -1.26
N SER A 16 1.95 -14.73 -1.34
CA SER A 16 2.14 -13.71 -0.30
C SER A 16 2.10 -12.31 -0.88
N LEU A 17 1.53 -11.38 -0.12
CA LEU A 17 1.61 -9.95 -0.37
C LEU A 17 2.42 -9.35 0.78
N SER A 18 3.58 -8.77 0.48
CA SER A 18 4.42 -8.10 1.48
C SER A 18 4.74 -6.68 1.04
N TRP A 19 5.03 -5.81 2.00
CA TRP A 19 5.41 -4.43 1.74
C TRP A 19 6.45 -3.99 2.76
N TYR A 20 7.40 -3.18 2.30
CA TYR A 20 8.53 -2.73 3.11
C TYR A 20 8.77 -1.25 2.94
N ASN A 21 8.94 -0.58 4.08
CA ASN A 21 9.33 0.82 4.19
C ASN A 21 8.41 1.75 3.39
N ILE A 22 7.10 1.46 3.39
CA ILE A 22 6.11 2.28 2.70
C ILE A 22 6.06 3.65 3.35
N HIS A 23 6.39 4.66 2.56
CA HIS A 23 6.40 6.07 2.94
C HIS A 23 5.54 6.83 1.95
N VAL A 24 4.54 7.57 2.44
CA VAL A 24 3.59 8.29 1.58
C VAL A 24 3.49 9.75 2.00
N MET A 25 3.66 10.63 1.03
CA MET A 25 3.54 12.08 1.17
C MET A 25 2.47 12.63 0.21
N THR A 26 1.76 13.69 0.60
CA THR A 26 0.91 14.43 -0.34
C THR A 26 1.77 15.21 -1.34
N LYS A 27 1.31 15.29 -2.61
CA LYS A 27 1.92 16.22 -3.57
C LYS A 27 1.44 17.64 -3.29
N PRO A 28 2.34 18.64 -3.33
CA PRO A 28 1.94 20.04 -3.23
C PRO A 28 1.10 20.41 -4.45
N HIS A 29 -0.08 20.99 -4.22
CA HIS A 29 -0.90 21.56 -5.28
C HIS A 29 -0.60 23.05 -5.37
N LYS A 30 0.00 23.50 -6.48
CA LYS A 30 0.15 24.95 -6.73
C LYS A 30 -1.24 25.53 -7.05
N PRO A 31 -1.77 26.49 -6.28
CA PRO A 31 -3.01 27.15 -6.64
C PRO A 31 -2.83 27.91 -7.96
N LEU A 32 -3.84 27.84 -8.83
CA LEU A 32 -3.84 28.51 -10.15
C LEU A 32 -4.00 30.03 -10.02
N ILE A 33 -4.49 30.52 -8.88
CA ILE A 33 -4.75 31.93 -8.59
C ILE A 33 -3.84 32.37 -7.44
N SER A 34 -2.88 33.24 -7.75
CA SER A 34 -1.82 33.73 -6.84
C SER A 34 -2.30 34.60 -5.68
N PHE A 35 -3.59 34.97 -5.63
CA PHE A 35 -4.11 35.94 -4.66
C PHE A 35 -4.43 35.37 -3.27
N THR A 36 -4.46 34.04 -3.09
CA THR A 36 -4.58 33.43 -1.75
C THR A 36 -3.34 32.58 -1.45
N LYS A 37 -2.46 33.10 -0.60
CA LYS A 37 -1.19 32.46 -0.21
C LYS A 37 -1.42 31.32 0.80
N THR A 38 -2.22 30.31 0.45
CA THR A 38 -2.26 29.06 1.24
C THR A 38 -1.32 28.05 0.59
N ILE A 39 -0.04 28.13 0.93
CA ILE A 39 0.94 27.12 0.52
C ILE A 39 0.60 25.84 1.28
N ARG A 40 -0.05 24.88 0.62
CA ARG A 40 -0.26 23.55 1.20
C ARG A 40 1.07 22.82 1.21
N THR A 41 1.66 22.71 2.41
CA THR A 41 2.88 21.94 2.60
C THR A 41 2.62 20.45 2.38
N PRO A 42 3.58 19.70 1.83
CA PRO A 42 3.50 18.25 1.76
C PRO A 42 3.28 17.67 3.17
N LYS A 43 2.27 16.81 3.30
CA LYS A 43 1.93 16.12 4.55
C LYS A 43 2.32 14.66 4.44
N GLU A 44 2.99 14.16 5.46
CA GLU A 44 3.26 12.73 5.65
C GLU A 44 1.97 12.01 6.04
N ILE A 45 1.59 10.99 5.27
CA ILE A 45 0.40 10.16 5.52
C ILE A 45 0.79 8.82 6.13
N LEU A 46 1.79 8.15 5.55
CA LEU A 46 2.31 6.87 6.04
C LEU A 46 3.80 6.99 6.31
N ARG A 47 4.24 6.53 7.48
CA ARG A 47 5.63 6.59 7.93
C ARG A 47 6.18 5.19 8.19
N ASN A 48 7.03 4.72 7.28
CA ASN A 48 7.77 3.47 7.43
C ASN A 48 6.88 2.25 7.74
N VAL A 49 5.83 2.06 6.94
CA VAL A 49 4.87 0.96 7.15
C VAL A 49 5.37 -0.29 6.43
N SER A 50 5.45 -1.42 7.13
CA SER A 50 5.88 -2.72 6.60
C SER A 50 4.95 -3.82 7.11
N GLY A 51 4.85 -4.92 6.37
CA GLY A 51 4.03 -6.07 6.76
C GLY A 51 3.94 -7.13 5.67
N GLU A 52 3.31 -8.26 6.00
CA GLU A 52 3.11 -9.39 5.11
C GLU A 52 1.75 -10.04 5.41
N VAL A 53 1.10 -10.54 4.37
CA VAL A 53 -0.05 -11.45 4.47
C VAL A 53 0.15 -12.62 3.53
N LYS A 54 -0.11 -13.84 4.02
CA LYS A 54 0.01 -15.08 3.25
C LYS A 54 -1.37 -15.64 2.90
N ALA A 55 -1.42 -16.50 1.89
CA ALA A 55 -2.62 -17.24 1.52
C ALA A 55 -3.26 -17.91 2.75
N GLY A 56 -4.58 -17.80 2.88
CA GLY A 56 -5.34 -18.33 4.02
C GLY A 56 -5.34 -17.44 5.27
N GLN A 57 -4.66 -16.30 5.26
CA GLN A 57 -4.70 -15.34 6.37
C GLN A 57 -5.69 -14.20 6.12
N LEU A 58 -6.34 -13.74 7.19
CA LEU A 58 -7.16 -12.53 7.21
C LEU A 58 -6.37 -11.38 7.84
N LEU A 59 -6.12 -10.33 7.07
CA LEU A 59 -5.49 -9.10 7.55
C LEU A 59 -6.57 -8.02 7.81
N ALA A 60 -6.63 -7.52 9.05
CA ALA A 60 -7.47 -6.38 9.41
C ALA A 60 -6.63 -5.11 9.57
N ILE A 61 -7.01 -4.02 8.89
CA ILE A 61 -6.38 -2.69 9.03
C ILE A 61 -7.33 -1.80 9.84
N MET A 62 -6.92 -1.45 11.05
CA MET A 62 -7.73 -0.68 12.01
C MET A 62 -7.05 0.62 12.44
N GLY A 63 -7.82 1.55 13.02
CA GLY A 63 -7.32 2.85 13.48
C GLY A 63 -8.35 3.97 13.33
N SER A 64 -8.05 5.15 13.87
CA SER A 64 -8.93 6.33 13.83
C SER A 64 -9.18 6.86 12.41
N SER A 65 -10.19 7.73 12.25
CA SER A 65 -10.40 8.44 11.00
C SER A 65 -9.18 9.31 10.68
N GLY A 66 -8.69 9.25 9.45
CA GLY A 66 -7.48 9.98 9.03
C GLY A 66 -6.14 9.31 9.34
N ALA A 67 -6.12 8.12 9.96
CA ALA A 67 -4.88 7.39 10.28
C ALA A 67 -4.12 6.81 9.05
N GLY A 68 -4.65 6.95 7.84
CA GLY A 68 -3.98 6.48 6.60
C GLY A 68 -4.37 5.07 6.13
N LYS A 69 -5.37 4.42 6.72
CA LYS A 69 -5.83 3.06 6.35
C LYS A 69 -6.14 2.91 4.85
N THR A 70 -7.00 3.79 4.32
CA THR A 70 -7.36 3.81 2.89
C THR A 70 -6.15 4.15 2.02
N THR A 71 -5.22 4.98 2.52
CA THR A 71 -3.99 5.30 1.82
C THR A 71 -3.07 4.07 1.72
N LEU A 72 -2.95 3.26 2.77
CA LEU A 72 -2.19 2.02 2.74
C LEU A 72 -2.82 1.05 1.72
N LEU A 73 -4.13 0.86 1.75
CA LEU A 73 -4.83 0.02 0.78
C LEU A 73 -4.66 0.51 -0.67
N ASN A 74 -4.68 1.83 -0.89
CA ASN A 74 -4.41 2.42 -2.21
C ASN A 74 -2.98 2.12 -2.69
N VAL A 75 -1.97 2.15 -1.80
CA VAL A 75 -0.59 1.75 -2.15
C VAL A 75 -0.52 0.27 -2.50
N LEU A 76 -1.08 -0.61 -1.66
CA LEU A 76 -1.04 -2.06 -1.88
C LEU A 76 -1.77 -2.49 -3.15
N THR A 77 -2.78 -1.73 -3.57
CA THR A 77 -3.58 -2.02 -4.78
C THR A 77 -3.17 -1.18 -6.00
N ALA A 78 -2.13 -0.36 -5.88
CA ALA A 78 -1.68 0.58 -6.92
C ALA A 78 -2.78 1.53 -7.44
N ARG A 79 -3.72 1.96 -6.59
CA ARG A 79 -4.88 2.81 -6.94
C ARG A 79 -4.76 4.23 -6.40
N ASN A 80 -5.31 5.20 -7.11
CA ASN A 80 -5.48 6.60 -6.66
C ASN A 80 -4.19 7.32 -6.19
N LEU A 81 -3.04 6.97 -6.75
CA LEU A 81 -1.73 7.49 -6.32
C LEU A 81 -1.34 8.84 -6.97
N SER A 82 -2.15 9.36 -7.91
CA SER A 82 -1.78 10.55 -8.71
C SER A 82 -1.42 11.78 -7.87
N ARG A 83 -2.10 11.98 -6.74
CA ARG A 83 -1.91 13.11 -5.79
C ARG A 83 -0.91 12.81 -4.67
N MET A 84 -0.21 11.68 -4.73
CA MET A 84 0.68 11.21 -3.68
C MET A 84 2.06 10.85 -4.25
N THR A 85 3.08 11.01 -3.42
CA THR A 85 4.41 10.46 -3.68
C THR A 85 4.58 9.26 -2.76
N VAL A 86 4.87 8.10 -3.34
CA VAL A 86 5.02 6.82 -2.63
C VAL A 86 6.48 6.37 -2.75
N LYS A 87 7.08 5.97 -1.64
CA LYS A 87 8.38 5.27 -1.59
C LYS A 87 8.20 3.95 -0.86
N GLY A 88 9.15 3.04 -1.05
CA GLY A 88 9.12 1.68 -0.54
C GLY A 88 8.80 0.68 -1.64
N VAL A 89 8.58 -0.58 -1.25
CA VAL A 89 8.33 -1.67 -2.19
C VAL A 89 7.13 -2.49 -1.73
N VAL A 90 6.33 -2.92 -2.69
CA VAL A 90 5.27 -3.92 -2.51
C VAL A 90 5.69 -5.12 -3.33
N LEU A 91 5.68 -6.31 -2.72
CA LEU A 91 6.06 -7.56 -3.35
C LEU A 91 4.88 -8.52 -3.37
N ILE A 92 4.69 -9.18 -4.51
CA ILE A 92 3.81 -10.33 -4.69
C ILE A 92 4.72 -11.55 -4.82
N ASN A 93 4.62 -12.49 -3.89
CA ASN A 93 5.42 -13.71 -3.85
C ASN A 93 6.94 -13.43 -3.89
N GLY A 94 7.36 -12.35 -3.25
CA GLY A 94 8.77 -11.90 -3.22
C GLY A 94 9.23 -11.12 -4.46
N GLN A 95 8.35 -10.86 -5.44
CA GLN A 95 8.66 -10.10 -6.65
C GLN A 95 7.97 -8.73 -6.65
N ALA A 96 8.68 -7.69 -7.10
CA ALA A 96 8.22 -6.30 -7.11
C ALA A 96 7.39 -5.94 -8.36
#